data_AF-A0A1S8BMJ0-F1
#
_entry.id   AF-A0A1S8BMJ0-F1
#
_cell.length_a   1.000
_cell.length_b   1.000
_cell.length_c   1.000
_cell.angle_alpha   90.00
_cell.angle_beta   90.00
_cell.angle_gamma   90.00
#
_symmetry.space_group_name_H-M   'P 1'
#
loop_
_entity.id
_entity.type
_entity.pdbx_description
1 polymer ?
#
loop_
_entity_poly.entity_id
_entity_poly.type
_entity_poly.pdbx_seq_one_letter_code
_entity_poly.pdbx_strand_id
1 'polypeptide(L)'
;MLHWKTAASGGGGGTGAAAIDAYVADRYYQRCLSTLIPSLSDHGAADGVTVDADAATTLLAATVVLRMLEEMDVHVWGADARGHLTGSQAIIRAATATTNLPGNLPPSGLRRAAYWSAFRQEVWIAPQTQQPVGMDPAVCGYVVDHGFGAAPDWVWCERAIAHCGAAMNVTLGTATGMGREEQVARWRALMEENERWWRSVPAGFEPFFGGWERCGEDGEGGMFPDVRFQADWHVMGYSYTIEAHLLLVVHDPTVPKLGPLRRRAVAEMDEKAKEDVRKLCGLAQSNEFAPPASLIACMAVALCGDRFVHSAEQKQLYDFLYKTESRHGWPTAKARSQLEEAWGWHQQQGESIHGASPMEHHPMSIAAAMTPPP
;
A
#
# COMPACT_ATOMS: atom_id res chain seq x y z
N MET A 1 -0.04 -18.05 6.84
CA MET A 1 1.41 -18.00 7.10
C MET A 1 1.83 -17.12 8.30
N LEU A 2 0.92 -16.45 9.05
CA LEU A 2 1.32 -15.41 10.02
C LEU A 2 0.69 -15.48 11.42
N HIS A 3 0.13 -16.63 11.82
CA HIS A 3 -0.42 -16.83 13.17
C HIS A 3 0.61 -16.65 14.32
N TRP A 4 1.89 -16.48 14.02
CA TRP A 4 2.96 -16.39 15.01
C TRP A 4 3.13 -14.99 15.61
N LYS A 5 2.84 -13.93 14.86
CA LYS A 5 2.94 -12.55 15.39
C LYS A 5 1.80 -12.20 16.35
N THR A 6 0.59 -12.72 16.12
CA THR A 6 -0.58 -12.47 16.97
C THR A 6 -0.50 -13.19 18.33
N ALA A 7 0.27 -14.27 18.43
CA ALA A 7 0.48 -14.98 19.69
C ALA A 7 1.38 -14.20 20.69
N ALA A 8 2.19 -13.25 20.21
CA ALA A 8 3.14 -12.52 21.05
C ALA A 8 2.54 -11.32 21.81
N SER A 9 1.38 -10.81 21.40
CA SER A 9 0.73 -9.61 22.00
C SER A 9 -0.52 -9.92 22.83
N GLY A 10 -1.03 -11.15 22.79
CA GLY A 10 -2.24 -11.57 23.51
C GLY A 10 -1.97 -12.15 24.90
N GLY A 11 -1.74 -11.29 25.89
CA GLY A 11 -1.82 -11.67 27.30
C GLY A 11 -3.28 -11.87 27.72
N GLY A 12 -3.88 -13.02 27.40
CA GLY A 12 -5.26 -13.34 27.80
C GLY A 12 -5.66 -14.75 27.38
N GLY A 13 -5.84 -15.63 28.37
CA GLY A 13 -6.08 -17.05 28.18
C GLY A 13 -7.36 -17.37 27.39
N GLY A 14 -7.24 -18.31 26.45
CA GLY A 14 -8.36 -18.85 25.68
C GLY A 14 -7.94 -19.78 24.54
N THR A 15 -7.76 -21.06 24.89
CA THR A 15 -7.83 -22.27 24.04
C THR A 15 -7.14 -22.30 22.66
N GLY A 16 -6.04 -23.07 22.57
CA GLY A 16 -5.83 -24.04 21.48
C GLY A 16 -5.09 -23.59 20.21
N ALA A 17 -4.60 -22.37 20.10
CA ALA A 17 -3.62 -22.03 19.07
C ALA A 17 -2.23 -22.48 19.54
N ALA A 18 -1.62 -23.47 18.88
CA ALA A 18 -0.24 -23.85 19.16
C ALA A 18 0.62 -22.58 19.10
N ALA A 19 1.28 -22.24 20.22
CA ALA A 19 2.17 -21.09 20.29
C ALA A 19 3.27 -21.29 19.24
N ILE A 20 3.20 -20.54 18.14
CA ILE A 20 4.21 -20.66 17.09
C ILE A 20 5.47 -19.99 17.63
N ASP A 21 6.54 -20.78 17.73
CA ASP A 21 7.84 -20.34 18.18
C ASP A 21 8.42 -19.29 17.22
N ALA A 22 8.54 -18.05 17.70
CA ALA A 22 9.07 -16.92 16.95
C ALA A 22 10.51 -17.13 16.46
N TYR A 23 11.30 -18.01 17.13
CA TYR A 23 12.68 -18.30 16.75
C TYR A 23 12.79 -19.27 15.57
N VAL A 24 11.70 -19.96 15.20
CA VAL A 24 11.71 -20.87 14.04
C VAL A 24 11.91 -20.10 12.73
N ALA A 25 11.24 -18.96 12.58
CA ALA A 25 11.36 -18.12 11.39
C ALA A 25 12.80 -17.59 11.24
N ASP A 26 13.38 -17.05 12.32
CA ASP A 26 14.78 -16.59 12.34
C ASP A 26 15.75 -17.74 12.03
N ARG A 27 15.56 -18.92 12.62
CA ARG A 27 16.42 -20.09 12.32
C ARG A 27 16.43 -20.44 10.82
N TYR A 28 15.27 -20.45 10.16
CA TYR A 28 15.21 -20.73 8.73
C TYR A 28 15.76 -19.57 7.89
N TYR A 29 15.55 -18.33 8.31
CA TYR A 29 16.15 -17.15 7.72
C TYR A 29 17.69 -17.23 7.75
N GLN A 30 18.29 -17.51 8.91
CA GLN A 30 19.74 -17.70 9.06
C GLN A 30 20.27 -18.86 8.20
N ARG A 31 19.53 -19.98 8.12
CA ARG A 31 19.91 -21.11 7.25
C ARG A 31 19.88 -20.72 5.77
N CYS A 32 18.87 -19.95 5.35
CA CYS A 32 18.79 -19.43 3.98
C CYS A 32 20.01 -18.57 3.66
N LEU A 33 20.34 -17.60 4.52
CA LEU A 33 21.53 -16.75 4.36
C LEU A 33 22.83 -17.55 4.33
N SER A 34 22.98 -18.55 5.19
CA SER A 34 24.17 -19.41 5.22
C SER A 34 24.40 -20.19 3.92
N THR A 35 23.33 -20.42 3.15
CA THR A 35 23.39 -21.07 1.83
C THR A 35 23.61 -20.05 0.71
N LEU A 36 22.94 -18.90 0.77
CA LEU A 36 22.97 -17.90 -0.31
C LEU A 36 24.27 -17.08 -0.35
N ILE A 37 24.82 -16.68 0.80
CA ILE A 37 26.01 -15.81 0.86
C ILE A 37 27.23 -16.44 0.16
N PRO A 38 27.57 -17.73 0.39
CA PRO A 38 28.65 -18.39 -0.35
C PRO A 38 28.38 -18.43 -1.86
N SER A 39 27.15 -18.76 -2.26
CA SER A 39 26.77 -18.80 -3.68
C SER A 39 26.92 -17.43 -4.36
N LEU A 40 26.60 -16.32 -3.69
CA LEU A 40 26.86 -14.98 -4.26
C LEU A 40 28.35 -14.70 -4.50
N SER A 41 29.23 -15.23 -3.64
CA SER A 41 30.69 -15.04 -3.73
C SER A 41 31.30 -15.86 -4.86
N ASP A 42 30.84 -17.10 -5.03
CA ASP A 42 31.30 -18.01 -6.09
C ASP A 42 30.92 -17.49 -7.50
N HIS A 43 29.86 -16.70 -7.60
CA HIS A 43 29.35 -16.17 -8.88
C HIS A 43 29.84 -14.73 -9.18
N GLY A 44 30.42 -14.04 -8.18
CA GLY A 44 31.01 -12.70 -8.34
C GLY A 44 32.51 -12.71 -8.64
N ALA A 45 33.21 -13.83 -8.42
CA ALA A 45 34.67 -13.96 -8.59
C ALA A 45 35.11 -14.65 -9.89
N ALA A 46 34.18 -15.12 -10.73
CA ALA A 46 34.51 -15.82 -11.97
C ALA A 46 34.63 -14.86 -13.16
N ASP A 47 35.87 -14.56 -13.53
CA ASP A 47 36.29 -14.04 -14.83
C ASP A 47 35.47 -14.67 -15.98
N GLY A 48 34.60 -13.87 -16.63
CA GLY A 48 34.08 -14.14 -17.97
C GLY A 48 33.27 -15.43 -18.20
N VAL A 49 33.03 -16.26 -17.17
CA VAL A 49 32.18 -17.44 -17.28
C VAL A 49 30.73 -16.99 -17.10
N THR A 50 29.92 -17.27 -18.12
CA THR A 50 28.47 -17.07 -18.10
C THR A 50 27.90 -17.62 -16.80
N VAL A 51 27.40 -16.73 -15.94
CA VAL A 51 26.62 -17.11 -14.75
C VAL A 51 25.60 -18.14 -15.20
N ASP A 52 25.58 -19.32 -14.57
CA ASP A 52 24.53 -20.31 -14.84
C ASP A 52 23.19 -19.61 -14.65
N ALA A 53 22.45 -19.47 -15.74
CA ALA A 53 21.25 -18.67 -15.80
C ALA A 53 20.17 -19.22 -14.85
N ASP A 54 20.24 -20.50 -14.51
CA ASP A 54 19.34 -21.17 -13.56
C ASP A 54 19.76 -20.91 -12.11
N ALA A 55 21.08 -20.89 -11.83
CA ALA A 55 21.62 -20.51 -10.52
C ALA A 55 21.31 -19.05 -10.19
N ALA A 56 21.50 -18.13 -11.14
CA ALA A 56 21.12 -16.72 -10.98
C ALA A 56 19.62 -16.54 -10.74
N THR A 57 18.78 -17.32 -11.45
CA THR A 57 17.33 -17.28 -11.27
C THR A 57 16.93 -17.75 -9.87
N THR A 58 17.60 -18.79 -9.36
CA THR A 58 17.38 -19.30 -7.99
C THR A 58 17.82 -18.29 -6.93
N LEU A 59 18.98 -17.67 -7.11
CA LEU A 59 19.49 -16.62 -6.21
C LEU A 59 18.54 -15.43 -6.16
N LEU A 60 18.05 -14.97 -7.31
CA LEU A 60 17.09 -13.88 -7.39
C LEU A 60 15.77 -14.23 -6.69
N ALA A 61 15.20 -15.40 -6.99
CA ALA A 61 13.95 -15.85 -6.38
C ALA A 61 14.08 -15.93 -4.85
N ALA A 62 15.18 -16.48 -4.35
CA ALA A 62 15.44 -16.54 -2.92
C ALA A 62 15.59 -15.13 -2.30
N THR A 63 16.30 -14.22 -2.96
CA THR A 63 16.47 -12.83 -2.50
C THR A 63 15.14 -12.07 -2.44
N VAL A 64 14.26 -12.26 -3.44
CA VAL A 64 12.90 -11.68 -3.46
C VAL A 64 12.06 -12.21 -2.30
N VAL A 65 12.16 -13.50 -1.97
CA VAL A 65 11.45 -14.07 -0.81
C VAL A 65 12.01 -13.53 0.51
N LEU A 66 13.33 -13.40 0.65
CA LEU A 66 13.93 -12.79 1.82
C LEU A 66 13.54 -11.31 1.96
N ARG A 67 13.41 -10.59 0.85
CA ARG A 67 12.89 -9.23 0.83
C ARG A 67 11.45 -9.15 1.33
N MET A 68 10.59 -10.10 0.95
CA MET A 68 9.23 -10.17 1.47
C MET A 68 9.20 -10.34 3.00
N LEU A 69 10.15 -11.11 3.57
CA LEU A 69 10.27 -11.25 5.02
C LEU A 69 10.67 -9.93 5.68
N GLU A 70 11.61 -9.17 5.10
CA GLU A 70 11.95 -7.82 5.58
C GLU A 70 10.71 -6.91 5.58
N GLU A 71 9.95 -6.89 4.49
CA GLU A 71 8.75 -6.06 4.35
C GLU A 71 7.68 -6.39 5.39
N MET A 72 7.55 -7.67 5.74
CA MET A 72 6.65 -8.11 6.79
C MET A 72 7.08 -7.69 8.19
N ASP A 73 8.36 -7.38 8.40
CA ASP A 73 8.92 -6.90 9.68
C ASP A 73 9.01 -5.37 9.77
N VAL A 74 8.90 -4.67 8.64
CA VAL A 74 8.90 -3.20 8.58
C VAL A 74 7.47 -2.68 8.74
N HIS A 75 7.27 -1.76 9.69
CA HIS A 75 6.02 -1.03 9.82
C HIS A 75 5.78 -0.19 8.56
N VAL A 76 4.51 -0.02 8.13
CA VAL A 76 4.11 0.82 6.98
C VAL A 76 4.81 2.20 6.98
N TRP A 77 5.18 2.69 8.16
CA TRP A 77 6.14 3.77 8.35
C TRP A 77 7.33 3.30 9.19
N GLY A 78 8.51 3.07 8.61
CA GLY A 78 9.68 2.59 9.35
C GLY A 78 10.98 2.69 8.57
N ALA A 79 12.11 2.62 9.28
CA ALA A 79 13.42 2.52 8.66
C ALA A 79 13.60 1.10 8.10
N ASP A 80 13.33 0.94 6.81
CA ASP A 80 13.62 -0.26 6.05
C ASP A 80 15.14 -0.40 5.85
N ALA A 81 15.70 -1.53 6.26
CA ALA A 81 17.13 -1.83 6.11
C ALA A 81 17.54 -1.96 4.64
N ARG A 82 16.60 -2.23 3.72
CA ARG A 82 16.79 -2.29 2.25
C ARG A 82 17.92 -3.19 1.77
N GLY A 83 18.35 -4.15 2.61
CA GLY A 83 19.44 -5.06 2.30
C GLY A 83 19.11 -5.94 1.10
N HIS A 84 18.02 -6.71 1.20
CA HIS A 84 17.59 -7.60 0.12
C HIS A 84 17.00 -6.86 -1.08
N LEU A 85 16.48 -5.64 -0.90
CA LEU A 85 16.10 -4.77 -2.01
C LEU A 85 17.31 -4.36 -2.87
N THR A 86 18.38 -3.92 -2.21
CA THR A 86 19.63 -3.58 -2.90
C THR A 86 20.24 -4.82 -3.57
N GLY A 87 20.15 -5.98 -2.89
CA GLY A 87 20.58 -7.27 -3.43
C GLY A 87 19.83 -7.70 -4.69
N SER A 88 18.49 -7.64 -4.69
CA SER A 88 17.69 -8.01 -5.86
C SER A 88 17.97 -7.08 -7.05
N GLN A 89 18.09 -5.77 -6.81
CA GLN A 89 18.47 -4.80 -7.84
C GLN A 89 19.84 -5.09 -8.45
N ALA A 90 20.83 -5.44 -7.62
CA ALA A 90 22.18 -5.78 -8.11
C ALA A 90 22.17 -7.04 -8.98
N ILE A 91 21.45 -8.09 -8.56
CA ILE A 91 21.30 -9.35 -9.32
C ILE A 91 20.60 -9.08 -10.66
N ILE A 92 19.50 -8.32 -10.65
CA ILE A 92 18.75 -7.95 -11.85
C ILE A 92 19.63 -7.13 -12.80
N ARG A 93 20.35 -6.12 -12.31
CA ARG A 93 21.26 -5.31 -13.13
C ARG A 93 22.37 -6.15 -13.76
N ALA A 94 22.98 -7.06 -12.99
CA ALA A 94 23.99 -7.97 -13.50
C ALA A 94 23.42 -8.92 -14.58
N ALA A 95 22.23 -9.48 -14.35
CA ALA A 95 21.57 -10.36 -15.30
C ALA A 95 21.11 -9.65 -16.58
N THR A 96 20.73 -8.37 -16.47
CA THR A 96 20.18 -7.58 -17.60
C THR A 96 21.23 -6.84 -18.42
N ALA A 97 22.42 -6.59 -17.85
CA ALA A 97 23.52 -5.91 -18.52
C ALA A 97 23.95 -6.61 -19.83
N THR A 98 23.75 -7.92 -19.93
CA THR A 98 24.07 -8.73 -21.11
C THR A 98 22.84 -9.14 -21.91
N THR A 99 21.63 -9.12 -21.32
CA THR A 99 20.41 -9.59 -21.98
C THR A 99 19.62 -8.52 -22.72
N ASN A 100 19.85 -7.22 -22.47
CA ASN A 100 19.16 -6.12 -23.17
C ASN A 100 19.66 -5.87 -24.62
N LEU A 101 20.47 -6.79 -25.18
CA LEU A 101 20.86 -6.76 -26.59
C LEU A 101 19.69 -7.17 -27.52
N PRO A 102 19.52 -6.51 -28.68
CA PRO A 102 18.50 -6.87 -29.65
C PRO A 102 18.70 -8.32 -30.12
N GLY A 103 17.66 -9.16 -29.94
CA GLY A 103 17.65 -10.58 -30.31
C GLY A 103 17.45 -11.57 -29.15
N ASN A 104 17.54 -11.12 -27.89
CA ASN A 104 17.24 -11.96 -26.74
C ASN A 104 15.73 -12.10 -26.49
N LEU A 105 15.31 -13.30 -26.13
CA LEU A 105 13.93 -13.60 -25.75
C LEU A 105 13.60 -12.95 -24.40
N PRO A 106 12.36 -12.47 -24.20
CA PRO A 106 11.92 -11.98 -22.90
C PRO A 106 12.03 -13.08 -21.83
N PRO A 107 12.23 -12.72 -20.55
CA PRO A 107 12.30 -13.71 -19.48
C PRO A 107 11.00 -14.50 -19.41
N SER A 108 11.12 -15.78 -19.04
CA SER A 108 9.99 -16.71 -18.88
C SER A 108 10.10 -17.49 -17.57
N GLY A 109 9.04 -18.23 -17.22
CA GLY A 109 9.00 -19.11 -16.05
C GLY A 109 9.34 -18.39 -14.74
N LEU A 110 10.16 -19.06 -13.91
CA LEU A 110 10.56 -18.56 -12.58
C LEU A 110 11.27 -17.20 -12.64
N ARG A 111 12.09 -16.96 -13.67
CA ARG A 111 12.82 -15.70 -13.82
C ARG A 111 11.88 -14.53 -14.02
N ARG A 112 10.89 -14.66 -14.91
CA ARG A 112 9.86 -13.63 -15.13
C ARG A 112 9.06 -13.38 -13.85
N ALA A 113 8.68 -14.45 -13.15
CA ALA A 113 7.94 -14.34 -11.89
C ALA A 113 8.75 -13.59 -10.81
N ALA A 114 10.06 -13.86 -10.72
CA ALA A 114 10.95 -13.20 -9.79
C ALA A 114 11.14 -11.71 -10.14
N TYR A 115 11.32 -11.36 -11.43
CA TYR A 115 11.39 -9.96 -11.87
C TYR A 115 10.12 -9.17 -11.56
N TRP A 116 8.94 -9.71 -11.88
CA TRP A 116 7.69 -9.03 -11.55
C TRP A 116 7.46 -8.89 -10.05
N SER A 117 7.93 -9.86 -9.26
CA SER A 117 7.85 -9.78 -7.80
C SER A 117 8.78 -8.68 -7.27
N ALA A 118 10.02 -8.59 -7.75
CA ALA A 118 10.94 -7.51 -7.42
C ALA A 118 10.41 -6.13 -7.83
N PHE A 119 9.83 -6.02 -9.04
CA PHE A 119 9.20 -4.78 -9.50
C PHE A 119 8.05 -4.35 -8.58
N ARG A 120 7.17 -5.28 -8.17
CA ARG A 120 6.09 -4.97 -7.21
C ARG A 120 6.62 -4.57 -5.83
N GLN A 121 7.75 -5.12 -5.38
CA GLN A 121 8.42 -4.70 -4.14
C GLN A 121 8.95 -3.26 -4.24
N GLU A 122 9.45 -2.85 -5.41
CA GLU A 122 9.82 -1.45 -5.64
C GLU A 122 8.59 -0.52 -5.67
N VAL A 123 7.52 -0.93 -6.34
CA VAL A 123 6.24 -0.20 -6.33
C VAL A 123 5.72 -0.05 -4.90
N TRP A 124 5.81 -1.09 -4.08
CA TRP A 124 5.39 -1.06 -2.68
C TRP A 124 6.17 -0.05 -1.81
N ILE A 125 7.50 0.01 -1.97
CA ILE A 125 8.37 0.85 -1.12
C ILE A 125 8.47 2.30 -1.61
N ALA A 126 8.17 2.57 -2.89
CA ALA A 126 8.29 3.89 -3.50
C ALA A 126 7.48 4.98 -2.76
N PRO A 127 6.17 4.80 -2.46
CA PRO A 127 5.39 5.79 -1.71
C PRO A 127 5.92 6.02 -0.28
N GLN A 128 6.41 4.97 0.38
CA GLN A 128 6.92 5.06 1.77
C GLN A 128 8.21 5.87 1.84
N THR A 129 9.08 5.69 0.84
CA THR A 129 10.39 6.35 0.77
C THR A 129 10.35 7.68 0.02
N GLN A 130 9.21 8.00 -0.61
CA GLN A 130 9.06 9.14 -1.51
C GLN A 130 10.15 9.15 -2.59
N GLN A 131 10.48 7.97 -3.11
CA GLN A 131 11.45 7.77 -4.18
C GLN A 131 10.77 7.13 -5.40
N PRO A 132 11.19 7.46 -6.62
CA PRO A 132 10.70 6.79 -7.82
C PRO A 132 11.12 5.32 -7.86
N VAL A 133 10.36 4.52 -8.62
CA VAL A 133 10.67 3.13 -8.95
C VAL A 133 11.89 3.12 -9.86
N GLY A 134 12.95 2.41 -9.45
CA GLY A 134 14.24 2.38 -10.15
C GLY A 134 14.33 1.27 -11.20
N MET A 135 13.53 0.23 -11.08
CA MET A 135 13.46 -0.87 -12.03
C MET A 135 12.57 -0.51 -13.24
N ASP A 136 13.08 -0.73 -14.45
CA ASP A 136 12.30 -0.61 -15.68
C ASP A 136 11.43 -1.88 -15.88
N PRO A 137 10.11 -1.77 -16.07
CA PRO A 137 9.25 -2.93 -16.32
C PRO A 137 9.66 -3.73 -17.58
N ALA A 138 10.38 -3.13 -18.54
CA ALA A 138 10.93 -3.83 -19.70
C ALA A 138 11.83 -5.02 -19.32
N VAL A 139 12.50 -4.94 -18.16
CA VAL A 139 13.28 -6.05 -17.61
C VAL A 139 12.41 -7.28 -17.33
N CYS A 140 11.14 -7.09 -16.97
CA CYS A 140 10.19 -8.18 -16.78
C CYS A 140 9.72 -8.80 -18.11
N GLY A 141 10.15 -8.27 -19.25
CA GLY A 141 9.59 -8.59 -20.57
C GLY A 141 8.23 -7.92 -20.80
N TYR A 142 8.02 -6.74 -20.19
CA TYR A 142 6.89 -5.88 -20.50
C TYR A 142 7.22 -5.00 -21.71
N VAL A 143 6.34 -4.97 -22.71
CA VAL A 143 6.54 -4.15 -23.91
C VAL A 143 5.43 -3.10 -23.96
N VAL A 144 5.85 -1.83 -23.86
CA VAL A 144 4.95 -0.66 -23.82
C VAL A 144 4.07 -0.59 -25.08
N ASP A 145 4.60 -0.98 -26.24
CA ASP A 145 3.91 -0.90 -27.54
C ASP A 145 2.71 -1.84 -27.70
N HIS A 146 2.45 -2.75 -26.75
CA HIS A 146 1.24 -3.58 -26.82
C HIS A 146 -0.05 -2.84 -26.45
N GLY A 147 0.05 -1.58 -26.00
CA GLY A 147 -1.08 -0.67 -25.79
C GLY A 147 -2.24 -1.31 -25.03
N PHE A 148 -3.47 -0.94 -25.43
CA PHE A 148 -4.73 -1.50 -24.91
C PHE A 148 -5.29 -2.61 -25.82
N GLY A 149 -4.42 -3.30 -26.58
CA GLY A 149 -4.84 -4.38 -27.46
C GLY A 149 -5.33 -5.61 -26.68
N ALA A 150 -6.12 -6.46 -27.36
CA ALA A 150 -6.60 -7.71 -26.79
C ALA A 150 -5.42 -8.58 -26.32
N ALA A 151 -5.48 -9.03 -25.08
CA ALA A 151 -4.45 -9.83 -24.43
C ALA A 151 -5.11 -10.67 -23.32
N PRO A 152 -4.47 -11.77 -22.86
CA PRO A 152 -4.91 -12.52 -21.70
C PRO A 152 -5.01 -11.64 -20.43
N ASP A 153 -5.91 -11.99 -19.51
CA ASP A 153 -6.19 -11.19 -18.31
C ASP A 153 -4.98 -10.89 -17.44
N TRP A 154 -4.04 -11.84 -17.32
CA TRP A 154 -2.81 -11.63 -16.55
C TRP A 154 -1.92 -10.52 -17.16
N VAL A 155 -1.94 -10.33 -18.48
CA VAL A 155 -1.24 -9.22 -19.16
C VAL A 155 -1.89 -7.88 -18.81
N TRP A 156 -3.21 -7.83 -18.64
CA TRP A 156 -3.91 -6.63 -18.19
C TRP A 156 -3.56 -6.24 -16.75
N CYS A 157 -3.34 -7.22 -15.88
CA CYS A 157 -2.79 -6.99 -14.55
C CYS A 157 -1.35 -6.46 -14.63
N GLU A 158 -0.49 -7.03 -15.48
CA GLU A 158 0.88 -6.54 -15.69
C GLU A 158 0.89 -5.08 -16.22
N ARG A 159 -0.03 -4.73 -17.13
CA ARG A 159 -0.23 -3.35 -17.61
C ARG A 159 -0.57 -2.40 -16.45
N ALA A 160 -1.48 -2.80 -15.57
CA ALA A 160 -1.85 -2.00 -14.40
C ALA A 160 -0.66 -1.78 -13.45
N ILE A 161 0.13 -2.84 -13.19
CA ILE A 161 1.34 -2.76 -12.36
C ILE A 161 2.37 -1.81 -12.96
N ALA A 162 2.67 -1.95 -14.26
CA ALA A 162 3.61 -1.07 -14.96
C ALA A 162 3.12 0.39 -15.00
N HIS A 163 1.82 0.60 -15.22
CA HIS A 163 1.19 1.92 -15.18
C HIS A 163 1.31 2.57 -13.80
N CYS A 164 1.10 1.81 -12.72
CA CYS A 164 1.29 2.30 -11.36
C CYS A 164 2.74 2.74 -11.08
N GLY A 165 3.73 1.96 -11.53
CA GLY A 165 5.14 2.36 -11.45
C GLY A 165 5.44 3.64 -12.25
N ALA A 166 4.85 3.79 -13.45
CA ALA A 166 4.99 5.01 -14.25
C ALA A 166 4.36 6.24 -13.56
N ALA A 167 3.19 6.07 -12.93
CA ALA A 167 2.54 7.09 -12.11
C ALA A 167 3.45 7.53 -10.95
N MET A 168 3.99 6.58 -10.19
CA MET A 168 4.97 6.86 -9.11
C MET A 168 6.19 7.62 -9.62
N ASN A 169 6.71 7.27 -10.80
CA ASN A 169 7.87 7.96 -11.37
C ASN A 169 7.58 9.42 -11.75
N VAL A 170 6.37 9.73 -12.21
CA VAL A 170 5.97 11.12 -12.52
C VAL A 170 5.65 11.92 -11.26
N THR A 171 5.06 11.30 -10.24
CA THR A 171 4.59 11.99 -9.02
C THR A 171 5.68 12.13 -7.96
N LEU A 172 6.50 11.08 -7.75
CA LEU A 172 7.59 11.05 -6.76
C LEU A 172 8.95 11.45 -7.35
N GLY A 173 9.11 11.38 -8.67
CA GLY A 173 10.35 11.70 -9.40
C GLY A 173 10.65 13.20 -9.56
N THR A 174 10.26 14.04 -8.61
CA THR A 174 10.44 15.51 -8.64
C THR A 174 11.90 15.98 -8.81
N ALA A 175 12.88 15.08 -8.69
CA ALA A 175 14.30 15.32 -8.89
C ALA A 175 14.83 15.01 -10.31
N THR A 176 13.99 14.62 -11.27
CA THR A 176 14.43 14.16 -12.62
C THR A 176 14.89 15.27 -13.57
N GLY A 177 14.94 16.54 -13.13
CA GLY A 177 15.33 17.67 -13.98
C GLY A 177 14.31 18.01 -15.08
N MET A 178 13.13 17.39 -15.03
CA MET A 178 12.04 17.59 -15.98
C MET A 178 11.42 18.97 -15.86
N GLY A 179 11.17 19.63 -16.99
CA GLY A 179 10.45 20.91 -17.02
C GLY A 179 9.00 20.74 -16.55
N ARG A 180 8.43 21.78 -15.94
CA ARG A 180 7.04 21.74 -15.42
C ARG A 180 6.02 21.38 -16.50
N GLU A 181 6.19 21.89 -17.72
CA GLU A 181 5.28 21.60 -18.84
C GLU A 181 5.30 20.12 -19.23
N GLU A 182 6.50 19.52 -19.29
CA GLU A 182 6.67 18.10 -19.57
C GLU A 182 6.07 17.24 -18.45
N GLN A 183 6.28 17.62 -17.18
CA GLN A 183 5.67 16.94 -16.04
C GLN A 183 4.13 16.95 -16.13
N VAL A 184 3.53 18.10 -16.42
CA VAL A 184 2.07 18.22 -16.59
C VAL A 184 1.58 17.39 -17.77
N ALA A 185 2.29 17.39 -18.90
CA ALA A 185 1.93 16.61 -20.07
C ALA A 185 1.95 15.10 -19.79
N ARG A 186 3.01 14.61 -19.13
CA ARG A 186 3.13 13.21 -18.71
C ARG A 186 2.07 12.81 -17.70
N TRP A 187 1.82 13.66 -16.72
CA TRP A 187 0.74 13.44 -15.74
C TRP A 187 -0.62 13.31 -16.42
N ARG A 188 -0.95 14.20 -17.39
CA ARG A 188 -2.19 14.11 -18.16
C ARG A 188 -2.28 12.81 -18.97
N ALA A 189 -1.20 12.44 -19.65
CA ALA A 189 -1.16 11.20 -20.42
C ALA A 189 -1.43 9.98 -19.53
N LEU A 190 -0.87 9.94 -18.32
CA LEU A 190 -1.12 8.87 -17.36
C LEU A 190 -2.56 8.88 -16.83
N MET A 191 -3.15 10.04 -16.56
CA MET A 191 -4.57 10.12 -16.21
C MET A 191 -5.47 9.54 -17.33
N GLU A 192 -5.20 9.90 -18.58
CA GLU A 192 -5.93 9.39 -19.76
C GLU A 192 -5.73 7.88 -19.96
N GLU A 193 -4.50 7.38 -19.77
CA GLU A 193 -4.20 5.94 -19.81
C GLU A 193 -4.93 5.17 -18.71
N ASN A 194 -4.98 5.72 -17.50
CA ASN A 194 -5.70 5.13 -16.38
C ASN A 194 -7.20 4.97 -16.73
N GLU A 195 -7.85 6.04 -17.19
CA GLU A 195 -9.24 5.99 -17.66
C GLU A 195 -9.45 5.03 -18.84
N ARG A 196 -8.47 4.96 -19.75
CA ARG A 196 -8.52 4.06 -20.89
C ARG A 196 -8.41 2.60 -20.45
N TRP A 197 -7.62 2.29 -19.42
CA TRP A 197 -7.55 0.94 -18.85
C TRP A 197 -8.92 0.49 -18.38
N TRP A 198 -9.59 1.30 -17.56
CA TRP A 198 -10.94 1.01 -17.06
C TRP A 198 -11.95 0.71 -18.17
N ARG A 199 -11.87 1.42 -19.30
CA ARG A 199 -12.79 1.23 -20.44
C ARG A 199 -12.42 0.07 -21.36
N SER A 200 -11.20 -0.47 -21.24
CA SER A 200 -10.65 -1.43 -22.21
C SER A 200 -10.38 -2.81 -21.62
N VAL A 201 -10.47 -2.98 -20.29
CA VAL A 201 -10.31 -4.30 -19.66
C VAL A 201 -11.25 -5.33 -20.28
N PRO A 202 -10.79 -6.58 -20.48
CA PRO A 202 -11.59 -7.62 -21.11
C PRO A 202 -12.73 -8.07 -20.18
N ALA A 203 -13.71 -8.80 -20.74
CA ALA A 203 -14.86 -9.30 -19.99
C ALA A 203 -14.51 -10.16 -18.76
N GLY A 204 -13.31 -10.75 -18.70
CA GLY A 204 -12.84 -11.44 -17.49
C GLY A 204 -12.70 -10.53 -16.26
N PHE A 205 -12.51 -9.22 -16.46
CA PHE A 205 -12.51 -8.21 -15.39
C PHE A 205 -13.92 -7.73 -15.02
N GLU A 206 -14.98 -8.34 -15.54
CA GLU A 206 -16.33 -8.06 -15.06
C GLU A 206 -16.52 -8.71 -13.68
N PRO A 207 -16.93 -7.96 -12.64
CA PRO A 207 -17.23 -8.54 -11.34
C PRO A 207 -18.36 -9.56 -11.48
N PHE A 208 -18.21 -10.73 -10.84
CA PHE A 208 -19.30 -11.72 -10.85
C PHE A 208 -20.42 -11.37 -9.85
N PHE A 209 -20.15 -10.45 -8.94
CA PHE A 209 -21.10 -9.94 -7.95
C PHE A 209 -20.76 -8.51 -7.55
N GLY A 210 -21.81 -7.72 -7.32
CA GLY A 210 -21.71 -6.37 -6.80
C GLY A 210 -21.27 -5.34 -7.84
N GLY A 211 -20.68 -4.24 -7.38
CA GLY A 211 -20.30 -3.10 -8.23
C GLY A 211 -19.44 -2.08 -7.50
N TRP A 212 -18.95 -1.09 -8.26
CA TRP A 212 -18.09 -0.03 -7.73
C TRP A 212 -18.84 1.10 -7.02
N GLU A 213 -20.16 1.07 -7.08
CA GLU A 213 -21.05 1.98 -6.34
C GLU A 213 -21.06 1.59 -4.86
N ARG A 214 -21.23 2.59 -3.99
CA ARG A 214 -21.35 2.33 -2.54
C ARG A 214 -22.64 1.55 -2.31
N CYS A 215 -22.58 0.51 -1.49
CA CYS A 215 -23.81 -0.10 -1.02
C CYS A 215 -24.58 0.97 -0.21
N GLY A 216 -25.83 1.25 -0.59
CA GLY A 216 -26.80 2.04 0.17
C GLY A 216 -26.58 3.54 0.23
N GLU A 217 -27.26 4.29 -0.64
CA GLU A 217 -27.54 5.73 -0.41
C GLU A 217 -28.53 5.96 0.75
N ASP A 218 -29.24 4.90 1.19
CA ASP A 218 -30.32 4.95 2.18
C ASP A 218 -29.87 4.70 3.64
N GLY A 219 -28.56 4.72 3.93
CA GLY A 219 -28.03 4.66 5.30
C GLY A 219 -27.88 3.26 5.93
N GLU A 220 -28.31 2.19 5.25
CA GLU A 220 -28.05 0.80 5.66
C GLU A 220 -26.84 0.15 4.97
N GLY A 221 -26.29 0.79 3.94
CA GLY A 221 -25.15 0.25 3.20
C GLY A 221 -23.80 0.83 3.64
N GLY A 222 -22.75 0.00 3.51
CA GLY A 222 -21.41 0.29 4.02
C GLY A 222 -20.65 1.36 3.23
N MET A 223 -19.61 1.93 3.86
CA MET A 223 -18.72 2.93 3.25
C MET A 223 -17.99 2.42 2.00
N PHE A 224 -17.73 1.12 1.95
CA PHE A 224 -16.96 0.47 0.91
C PHE A 224 -17.86 -0.25 -0.10
N PRO A 225 -17.49 -0.25 -1.40
CA PRO A 225 -18.19 -1.06 -2.40
C PRO A 225 -17.99 -2.56 -2.11
N ASP A 226 -18.99 -3.37 -2.45
CA ASP A 226 -18.86 -4.83 -2.55
C ASP A 226 -18.67 -5.20 -4.02
N VAL A 227 -17.46 -5.66 -4.37
CA VAL A 227 -17.10 -6.01 -5.74
C VAL A 227 -16.25 -7.28 -5.75
N ARG A 228 -16.74 -8.36 -6.35
CA ARG A 228 -16.11 -9.69 -6.23
C ARG A 228 -15.64 -10.24 -7.56
N PHE A 229 -14.43 -10.79 -7.56
CA PHE A 229 -13.76 -11.38 -8.71
C PHE A 229 -13.42 -12.84 -8.47
N GLN A 230 -13.31 -13.61 -9.55
CA GLN A 230 -12.99 -15.04 -9.46
C GLN A 230 -11.49 -15.32 -9.32
N ALA A 231 -10.64 -14.39 -9.76
CA ALA A 231 -9.19 -14.56 -9.78
C ALA A 231 -8.45 -13.35 -9.19
N ASP A 232 -7.27 -13.62 -8.65
CA ASP A 232 -6.45 -12.64 -7.95
C ASP A 232 -5.88 -11.58 -8.90
N TRP A 233 -5.53 -11.94 -10.13
CA TRP A 233 -5.05 -10.97 -11.13
C TRP A 233 -6.09 -9.91 -11.51
N HIS A 234 -7.40 -10.22 -11.43
CA HIS A 234 -8.44 -9.21 -11.63
C HIS A 234 -8.44 -8.21 -10.48
N VAL A 235 -8.40 -8.72 -9.25
CA VAL A 235 -8.30 -7.92 -8.03
C VAL A 235 -7.06 -7.03 -8.08
N MET A 236 -5.89 -7.61 -8.34
CA MET A 236 -4.63 -6.87 -8.37
C MET A 236 -4.58 -5.86 -9.51
N GLY A 237 -5.12 -6.18 -10.69
CA GLY A 237 -5.21 -5.22 -11.79
C GLY A 237 -6.01 -3.98 -11.42
N TYR A 238 -7.15 -4.13 -10.73
CA TYR A 238 -7.88 -3.00 -10.19
C TYR A 238 -7.14 -2.29 -9.05
N SER A 239 -6.50 -3.02 -8.12
CA SER A 239 -5.75 -2.41 -7.02
C SER A 239 -4.67 -1.46 -7.53
N TYR A 240 -3.84 -1.89 -8.49
CA TYR A 240 -2.77 -1.06 -9.02
C TYR A 240 -3.27 0.12 -9.86
N THR A 241 -4.35 -0.05 -10.63
CA THR A 241 -4.94 1.07 -11.38
C THR A 241 -5.57 2.11 -10.44
N ILE A 242 -6.26 1.69 -9.38
CA ILE A 242 -6.82 2.62 -8.39
C ILE A 242 -5.69 3.32 -7.60
N GLU A 243 -4.64 2.60 -7.22
CA GLU A 243 -3.47 3.17 -6.55
C GLU A 243 -2.74 4.19 -7.45
N ALA A 244 -2.58 3.89 -8.75
CA ALA A 244 -2.02 4.82 -9.72
C ALA A 244 -2.84 6.11 -9.80
N HIS A 245 -4.17 5.99 -9.92
CA HIS A 245 -5.08 7.13 -9.94
C HIS A 245 -4.99 7.95 -8.65
N LEU A 246 -4.99 7.30 -7.48
CA LEU A 246 -4.86 7.97 -6.18
C LEU A 246 -3.59 8.82 -6.13
N LEU A 247 -2.44 8.25 -6.53
CA LEU A 247 -1.17 8.96 -6.56
C LEU A 247 -1.19 10.14 -7.55
N LEU A 248 -1.74 9.95 -8.75
CA LEU A 248 -1.87 11.03 -9.73
C LEU A 248 -2.76 12.16 -9.20
N VAL A 249 -3.87 11.84 -8.54
CA VAL A 249 -4.79 12.82 -7.94
C VAL A 249 -4.09 13.62 -6.84
N VAL A 250 -3.46 12.98 -5.86
CA VAL A 250 -2.87 13.69 -4.71
C VAL A 250 -1.61 14.48 -5.07
N HIS A 251 -1.00 14.19 -6.21
CA HIS A 251 0.17 14.90 -6.75
C HIS A 251 -0.14 15.72 -8.01
N ASP A 252 -1.39 16.19 -8.18
CA ASP A 252 -1.80 16.98 -9.36
C ASP A 252 -0.95 18.27 -9.52
N PRO A 253 -0.11 18.38 -10.58
CA PRO A 253 0.79 19.52 -10.80
C PRO A 253 0.07 20.78 -11.32
N THR A 254 -1.24 20.68 -11.60
CA THR A 254 -2.09 21.75 -12.13
C THR A 254 -2.82 22.53 -11.03
N VAL A 255 -2.82 22.02 -9.79
CA VAL A 255 -3.46 22.70 -8.64
C VAL A 255 -2.89 24.11 -8.46
N PRO A 256 -3.74 25.16 -8.42
CA PRO A 256 -3.29 26.53 -8.19
C PRO A 256 -2.53 26.69 -6.87
N LYS A 257 -1.46 27.48 -6.87
CA LYS A 257 -0.62 27.67 -5.67
C LYS A 257 -1.27 28.54 -4.59
N LEU A 258 -2.18 29.44 -4.96
CA LEU A 258 -2.75 30.45 -4.07
C LEU A 258 -4.21 30.77 -4.45
N GLY A 259 -4.96 31.32 -3.48
CA GLY A 259 -6.30 31.89 -3.69
C GLY A 259 -7.48 30.91 -3.55
N PRO A 260 -8.73 31.38 -3.71
CA PRO A 260 -9.94 30.57 -3.54
C PRO A 260 -10.01 29.36 -4.48
N LEU A 261 -9.45 29.48 -5.69
CA LEU A 261 -9.35 28.38 -6.65
C LEU A 261 -8.51 27.22 -6.11
N ARG A 262 -7.44 27.49 -5.35
CA ARG A 262 -6.66 26.45 -4.67
C ARG A 262 -7.52 25.67 -3.68
N ARG A 263 -8.28 26.37 -2.83
CA ARG A 263 -9.13 25.73 -1.81
C ARG A 263 -10.14 24.78 -2.46
N ARG A 264 -10.78 25.22 -3.54
CA ARG A 264 -11.71 24.40 -4.31
C ARG A 264 -11.00 23.19 -4.93
N ALA A 265 -9.87 23.39 -5.59
CA ALA A 265 -9.11 22.30 -6.21
C ALA A 265 -8.64 21.25 -5.19
N VAL A 266 -8.17 21.69 -4.01
CA VAL A 266 -7.79 20.78 -2.92
C VAL A 266 -8.99 19.99 -2.39
N ALA A 267 -10.15 20.62 -2.22
CA ALA A 267 -11.36 19.91 -1.81
C ALA A 267 -11.82 18.87 -2.85
N GLU A 268 -11.77 19.22 -4.14
CA GLU A 268 -12.10 18.29 -5.24
C GLU A 268 -11.09 17.12 -5.31
N MET A 269 -9.81 17.39 -5.08
CA MET A 269 -8.75 16.38 -4.97
C MET A 269 -9.01 15.44 -3.78
N ASP A 270 -9.31 15.98 -2.60
CA ASP A 270 -9.56 15.18 -1.39
C ASP A 270 -10.76 14.25 -1.57
N GLU A 271 -11.84 14.69 -2.22
CA GLU A 271 -12.99 13.83 -2.50
C GLU A 271 -12.65 12.68 -3.46
N LYS A 272 -11.86 12.94 -4.51
CA LYS A 272 -11.37 11.89 -5.41
C LYS A 272 -10.47 10.89 -4.69
N ALA A 273 -9.53 11.39 -3.87
CA ALA A 273 -8.63 10.55 -3.10
C ALA A 273 -9.40 9.65 -2.11
N LYS A 274 -10.42 10.19 -1.43
CA LYS A 274 -11.30 9.39 -0.56
C LYS A 274 -12.06 8.33 -1.35
N GLU A 275 -12.51 8.63 -2.56
CA GLU A 275 -13.18 7.64 -3.42
C GLU A 275 -12.26 6.47 -3.76
N ASP A 276 -11.02 6.74 -4.15
CA ASP A 276 -10.04 5.69 -4.43
C ASP A 276 -9.71 4.86 -3.19
N VAL A 277 -9.52 5.50 -2.03
CA VAL A 277 -9.32 4.78 -0.75
C VAL A 277 -10.51 3.86 -0.44
N ARG A 278 -11.75 4.33 -0.63
CA ARG A 278 -12.95 3.50 -0.43
C ARG A 278 -12.97 2.32 -1.41
N LYS A 279 -12.66 2.55 -2.69
CA LYS A 279 -12.59 1.48 -3.71
C LYS A 279 -11.53 0.43 -3.36
N LEU A 280 -10.34 0.84 -2.92
CA LEU A 280 -9.28 -0.08 -2.51
C LEU A 280 -9.69 -0.91 -1.28
N CYS A 281 -10.27 -0.27 -0.26
CA CYS A 281 -10.74 -0.98 0.93
C CYS A 281 -11.87 -1.97 0.60
N GLY A 282 -12.83 -1.56 -0.22
CA GLY A 282 -13.94 -2.42 -0.67
C GLY A 282 -13.48 -3.59 -1.52
N LEU A 283 -12.58 -3.34 -2.47
CA LEU A 283 -11.96 -4.37 -3.30
C LEU A 283 -11.23 -5.42 -2.45
N ALA A 284 -10.42 -4.97 -1.48
CA ALA A 284 -9.70 -5.86 -0.58
C ALA A 284 -10.64 -6.67 0.33
N GLN A 285 -11.65 -6.01 0.92
CA GLN A 285 -12.61 -6.67 1.81
C GLN A 285 -13.49 -7.69 1.07
N SER A 286 -13.86 -7.38 -0.17
CA SER A 286 -14.71 -8.24 -1.01
C SER A 286 -13.96 -9.47 -1.55
N ASN A 287 -12.63 -9.42 -1.57
CA ASN A 287 -11.76 -10.43 -2.19
C ASN A 287 -10.67 -10.91 -1.23
N GLU A 288 -11.08 -11.40 -0.06
CA GLU A 288 -10.16 -11.83 1.02
C GLU A 288 -9.21 -12.98 0.62
N PHE A 289 -9.49 -13.67 -0.49
CA PHE A 289 -8.61 -14.69 -1.07
C PHE A 289 -7.35 -14.10 -1.71
N ALA A 290 -7.30 -12.79 -1.95
CA ALA A 290 -6.16 -12.05 -2.47
C ALA A 290 -5.58 -11.08 -1.41
N PRO A 291 -4.87 -11.58 -0.37
CA PRO A 291 -4.30 -10.76 0.70
C PRO A 291 -3.49 -9.52 0.26
N PRO A 292 -2.71 -9.54 -0.85
CA PRO A 292 -1.95 -8.35 -1.26
C PRO A 292 -2.82 -7.12 -1.54
N ALA A 293 -4.09 -7.28 -1.91
CA ALA A 293 -5.02 -6.16 -2.07
C ALA A 293 -5.22 -5.38 -0.75
N SER A 294 -5.27 -6.09 0.38
CA SER A 294 -5.37 -5.46 1.70
C SER A 294 -4.14 -4.63 2.06
N LEU A 295 -2.96 -5.06 1.61
CA LEU A 295 -1.71 -4.31 1.86
C LEU A 295 -1.72 -2.99 1.09
N ILE A 296 -2.12 -3.01 -0.19
CA ILE A 296 -2.26 -1.80 -1.02
C ILE A 296 -3.32 -0.86 -0.40
N ALA A 297 -4.46 -1.39 0.03
CA ALA A 297 -5.48 -0.61 0.70
C ALA A 297 -4.95 0.01 2.02
N CYS A 298 -4.22 -0.75 2.84
CA CYS A 298 -3.58 -0.23 4.05
C CYS A 298 -2.61 0.92 3.75
N MET A 299 -1.84 0.84 2.65
CA MET A 299 -0.96 1.93 2.20
C MET A 299 -1.77 3.18 1.86
N ALA A 300 -2.82 3.03 1.06
CA ALA A 300 -3.70 4.13 0.68
C ALA A 300 -4.36 4.80 1.91
N VAL A 301 -4.82 4.00 2.88
CA VAL A 301 -5.37 4.50 4.14
C VAL A 301 -4.31 5.22 4.97
N ALA A 302 -3.07 4.70 5.02
CA ALA A 302 -2.00 5.35 5.75
C ALA A 302 -1.57 6.69 5.12
N LEU A 303 -1.61 6.81 3.79
CA LEU A 303 -1.22 8.02 3.06
C LEU A 303 -2.33 9.07 2.97
N CYS A 304 -3.59 8.64 2.91
CA CYS A 304 -4.73 9.51 2.60
C CYS A 304 -5.89 9.43 3.60
N GLY A 305 -5.77 8.62 4.65
CA GLY A 305 -6.81 8.44 5.68
C GLY A 305 -7.06 9.70 6.52
N ASP A 306 -6.08 10.60 6.62
CA ASP A 306 -6.17 11.88 7.32
C ASP A 306 -7.26 12.80 6.74
N ARG A 307 -7.59 12.63 5.45
CA ARG A 307 -8.62 13.40 4.74
C ARG A 307 -10.04 13.09 5.20
N PHE A 308 -10.28 11.95 5.86
CA PHE A 308 -11.61 11.54 6.31
C PHE A 308 -11.99 12.26 7.61
N VAL A 309 -13.09 13.01 7.58
CA VAL A 309 -13.54 13.87 8.67
C VAL A 309 -14.71 13.30 9.47
N HIS A 310 -15.47 12.35 8.90
CA HIS A 310 -16.62 11.76 9.55
C HIS A 310 -16.19 10.58 10.43
N SER A 311 -16.52 10.62 11.72
CA SER A 311 -16.14 9.59 12.70
C SER A 311 -16.56 8.16 12.29
N ALA A 312 -17.72 8.01 11.65
CA ALA A 312 -18.18 6.71 11.14
C ALA A 312 -17.27 6.13 10.03
N GLU A 313 -16.71 6.99 9.18
CA GLU A 313 -15.76 6.58 8.13
C GLU A 313 -14.38 6.30 8.73
N GLN A 314 -13.90 7.18 9.62
CA GLN A 314 -12.63 7.01 10.33
C GLN A 314 -12.59 5.66 11.07
N LYS A 315 -13.69 5.31 11.75
CA LYS A 315 -13.81 4.00 12.43
C LYS A 315 -13.73 2.82 11.47
N GLN A 316 -14.37 2.91 10.30
CA GLN A 316 -14.30 1.84 9.30
C GLN A 316 -12.88 1.66 8.72
N LEU A 317 -12.15 2.77 8.48
CA LEU A 317 -10.75 2.72 8.08
C LEU A 317 -9.87 2.12 9.19
N TYR A 318 -10.09 2.51 10.44
CA TYR A 318 -9.39 1.95 11.59
C TYR A 318 -9.61 0.44 11.72
N ASP A 319 -10.87 0.02 11.65
CA ASP A 319 -11.26 -1.39 11.73
C ASP A 319 -10.67 -2.20 10.56
N PHE A 320 -10.58 -1.60 9.36
CA PHE A 320 -9.92 -2.22 8.22
C PHE A 320 -8.43 -2.50 8.49
N LEU A 321 -7.69 -1.50 8.99
CA LEU A 321 -6.28 -1.67 9.37
C LEU A 321 -6.12 -2.75 10.45
N TYR A 322 -6.93 -2.68 11.50
CA TYR A 322 -6.91 -3.64 12.62
C TYR A 322 -7.20 -5.07 12.16
N LYS A 323 -8.20 -5.27 11.31
CA LYS A 323 -8.54 -6.59 10.75
C LYS A 323 -7.42 -7.13 9.87
N THR A 324 -6.80 -6.27 9.05
CA THR A 324 -5.67 -6.67 8.20
C THR A 324 -4.49 -7.15 9.04
N GLU A 325 -4.13 -6.42 10.11
CA GLU A 325 -3.08 -6.84 11.05
C GLU A 325 -3.43 -8.14 11.78
N SER A 326 -4.65 -8.25 12.30
CA SER A 326 -5.09 -9.43 13.05
C SER A 326 -5.13 -10.70 12.19
N ARG A 327 -5.50 -10.57 10.91
CA ARG A 327 -5.67 -11.70 10.00
C ARG A 327 -4.40 -12.07 9.25
N HIS A 328 -3.68 -11.06 8.75
CA HIS A 328 -2.53 -11.25 7.88
C HIS A 328 -1.20 -10.99 8.61
N GLY A 329 -1.20 -10.52 9.86
CA GLY A 329 0.03 -10.22 10.60
C GLY A 329 0.81 -9.03 10.02
N TRP A 330 0.18 -8.20 9.18
CA TRP A 330 0.81 -7.03 8.58
C TRP A 330 0.85 -5.86 9.59
N PRO A 331 2.00 -5.20 9.81
CA PRO A 331 2.17 -4.24 10.90
C PRO A 331 1.50 -2.88 10.63
N THR A 332 0.20 -2.78 10.92
CA THR A 332 -0.59 -1.55 10.73
C THR A 332 -0.67 -0.64 11.95
N ALA A 333 -0.23 -1.11 13.13
CA ALA A 333 -0.38 -0.42 14.41
C ALA A 333 0.10 1.04 14.38
N LYS A 334 1.25 1.31 13.76
CA LYS A 334 1.78 2.68 13.65
C LYS A 334 0.91 3.59 12.79
N ALA A 335 0.40 3.09 11.66
CA ALA A 335 -0.52 3.85 10.80
C ALA A 335 -1.82 4.16 11.55
N ARG A 336 -2.34 3.20 12.34
CA ARG A 336 -3.50 3.42 13.21
C ARG A 336 -3.26 4.55 14.21
N SER A 337 -2.16 4.54 14.96
CA SER A 337 -1.85 5.60 15.93
C SER A 337 -1.68 6.98 15.28
N GLN A 338 -1.05 7.05 14.10
CA GLN A 338 -0.92 8.31 13.36
C GLN A 338 -2.27 8.86 12.89
N LEU A 339 -3.18 7.99 12.48
CA LEU A 339 -4.53 8.39 12.07
C LEU A 339 -5.38 8.81 13.28
N GLU A 340 -5.27 8.11 14.42
CA GLU A 340 -5.91 8.54 15.68
C GLU A 340 -5.50 9.96 16.07
N GLU A 341 -4.21 10.30 15.92
CA GLU A 341 -3.68 11.66 16.12
C GLU A 341 -4.24 12.65 15.08
N ALA A 342 -4.17 12.31 13.79
CA ALA A 342 -4.65 13.17 12.70
C ALA A 342 -6.16 13.47 12.79
N TRP A 343 -6.95 12.50 13.26
CA TRP A 343 -8.39 12.65 13.48
C TRP A 343 -8.74 13.30 14.83
N GLY A 344 -7.76 13.56 15.69
CA GLY A 344 -7.95 14.22 16.99
C GLY A 344 -8.64 13.34 18.05
N TRP A 345 -8.60 12.01 17.92
CA TRP A 345 -9.28 11.10 18.85
C TRP A 345 -8.71 11.17 20.28
N HIS A 346 -7.43 11.50 20.43
CA HIS A 346 -6.80 11.66 21.75
C HIS A 346 -7.17 12.96 22.48
N GLN A 347 -7.62 14.01 21.77
CA GLN A 347 -8.01 15.28 22.38
C GLN A 347 -9.42 15.22 23.00
N GLN A 348 -10.32 14.42 22.42
CA GLN A 348 -11.70 14.28 22.90
C GLN A 348 -11.82 13.55 24.25
N GLN A 349 -10.83 12.74 24.65
CA GLN A 349 -10.86 12.05 25.95
C GLN A 349 -10.50 12.98 27.13
N GLY A 350 -9.71 14.04 26.90
CA GLY A 350 -9.28 14.98 27.95
C GLY A 350 -10.33 16.02 28.35
N GLU A 351 -11.21 16.43 27.43
CA GLU A 351 -12.26 17.42 27.73
C GLU A 351 -13.42 16.84 28.54
N SER A 352 -13.62 15.51 28.49
CA SER A 352 -14.65 14.84 29.30
C SER A 352 -14.34 14.81 30.81
N ILE A 353 -13.08 15.03 31.21
CA ILE A 353 -12.65 15.00 32.61
C ILE A 353 -12.64 16.41 33.24
N HIS A 354 -12.57 17.48 32.44
CA HIS A 354 -12.51 18.86 32.93
C HIS A 354 -13.84 19.62 32.90
N GLY A 355 -14.95 19.00 32.45
CA GLY A 355 -16.28 19.61 32.40
C GLY A 355 -17.09 19.58 33.70
N ALA A 356 -16.62 18.90 34.76
CA ALA A 356 -17.29 18.90 36.06
C ALA A 356 -16.71 20.00 36.96
N SER A 357 -17.19 21.24 36.76
CA SER A 357 -16.98 22.31 37.74
C SER A 357 -17.66 21.92 39.07
N PRO A 358 -17.00 22.00 40.24
CA PRO A 358 -17.65 21.72 41.50
C PRO A 358 -18.72 22.78 41.77
N MET A 359 -19.95 22.36 42.06
CA MET A 359 -20.94 23.25 42.68
C MET A 359 -20.38 23.77 44.00
N GLU A 360 -19.99 25.04 44.04
CA GLU A 360 -19.74 25.76 45.28
C GLU A 360 -21.05 25.88 46.06
N HIS A 361 -21.17 25.10 47.14
CA HIS A 361 -22.18 25.30 48.15
C HIS A 361 -21.90 26.61 48.91
N HIS A 362 -22.72 27.63 48.67
CA HIS A 362 -22.80 28.81 49.53
C HIS A 362 -23.29 28.42 50.94
N PRO A 363 -22.56 28.75 52.02
CA PRO A 363 -23.12 28.67 53.37
C PRO A 363 -23.94 29.93 53.67
N MET A 364 -25.24 29.76 53.91
CA MET A 364 -26.08 30.80 54.53
C MET A 364 -25.64 30.98 55.99
N SER A 365 -25.23 32.21 56.35
CA SER A 365 -25.11 32.66 57.73
C SER A 365 -26.23 33.64 58.02
N ILE A 366 -27.22 33.21 58.81
CA ILE A 366 -28.26 34.05 59.38
C ILE A 366 -27.90 34.26 60.85
N ALA A 367 -27.52 35.48 61.21
CA ALA A 367 -27.55 35.95 62.59
C ALA A 367 -27.72 37.46 62.66
N ALA A 368 -28.82 37.87 63.32
CA ALA A 368 -28.97 38.97 64.26
C ALA A 368 -30.11 39.96 63.93
N ALA A 369 -31.22 39.81 64.67
CA ALA A 369 -31.95 40.94 65.28
C ALA A 369 -32.96 40.38 66.31
N MET A 370 -32.60 40.47 67.59
CA MET A 370 -33.54 40.41 68.72
C MET A 370 -33.53 41.79 69.40
N THR A 371 -34.71 42.40 69.51
CA THR A 371 -35.02 43.44 70.51
C THR A 371 -36.41 43.14 71.11
N PRO A 372 -36.63 43.40 72.42
CA PRO A 372 -37.79 42.90 73.17
C PRO A 372 -38.96 43.91 73.25
N PRO A 373 -40.15 43.48 73.74
CA PRO A 373 -41.40 44.22 73.58
C PRO A 373 -41.82 45.01 74.85
N PRO A 374 -42.90 45.81 74.79
CA PRO A 374 -43.81 46.01 75.92
C PRO A 374 -44.84 44.89 76.08
#